data_AF-A0A352WIJ6-F1
#
_entry.id   AF-A0A352WIJ6-F1
#
_cell.length_a   1.000
_cell.length_b   1.000
_cell.length_c   1.000
_cell.angle_alpha   90.00
_cell.angle_beta   90.00
_cell.angle_gamma   90.00
#
_symmetry.space_group_name_H-M   'P 1'
#
loop_
_entity.id
_entity.type
_entity.pdbx_description
1 polymer ?
#
loop_
_entity_poly.entity_id
_entity_poly.type
_entity_poly.pdbx_seq_one_letter_code
_entity_poly.pdbx_strand_id
1 'polypeptide(L)'
;MDGEEIVTTAEHPFYRVDKDSDKGNGFVGAKDLKPGDQILLLEGITGTVEEAFKEELTEPVKVYNFEVKDYHTYFVGEQGVLVHNLCKGGRKVPNPYGKKGGPSHRSVVESITPKSAGNLIDTEVKIDTTGGYKTYRYADAIEYNKEGKVIAIYQVGKVNKNGTVIPRESRAIEDIMSSDDYRGVPVYFLPYNSDIGEIIFDY
;
A
#
# COMPACT_ATOMS: atom_id res chain seq x y z
N MET A 1 18.95 -17.66 -13.31
CA MET A 1 18.56 -17.72 -11.90
C MET A 1 19.40 -18.85 -11.34
N ASP A 2 20.09 -18.60 -10.23
CA ASP A 2 21.02 -19.57 -9.60
C ASP A 2 20.28 -20.80 -9.02
N GLY A 3 19.48 -21.51 -9.85
CA GLY A 3 18.85 -22.78 -9.53
C GLY A 3 17.70 -22.76 -8.52
N GLU A 4 17.20 -21.60 -8.09
CA GLU A 4 16.09 -21.56 -7.13
C GLU A 4 14.75 -21.91 -7.78
N GLU A 5 14.13 -22.99 -7.29
CA GLU A 5 12.81 -23.45 -7.70
C GLU A 5 11.73 -23.00 -6.70
N ILE A 6 10.71 -22.28 -7.20
CA ILE A 6 9.55 -21.88 -6.40
C ILE A 6 8.32 -22.68 -6.84
N VAL A 7 7.89 -23.62 -5.98
CA VAL A 7 6.66 -24.38 -6.18
C VAL A 7 5.48 -23.64 -5.56
N THR A 8 4.49 -23.28 -6.36
CA THR A 8 3.31 -22.52 -5.90
C THR A 8 2.04 -22.88 -6.68
N THR A 9 0.90 -22.38 -6.22
CA THR A 9 -0.37 -22.54 -6.94
C THR A 9 -0.39 -21.69 -8.20
N ALA A 10 -1.01 -22.20 -9.27
CA ALA A 10 -1.12 -21.53 -10.58
C ALA A 10 -1.61 -20.06 -10.54
N GLU A 11 -2.49 -19.71 -9.60
CA GLU A 11 -3.06 -18.36 -9.47
C GLU A 11 -2.22 -17.43 -8.58
N HIS A 12 -1.11 -17.91 -7.99
CA HIS A 12 -0.32 -17.12 -7.06
C HIS A 12 0.36 -15.96 -7.80
N PRO A 13 0.11 -14.70 -7.40
CA PRO A 13 0.61 -13.56 -8.15
C PRO A 13 2.06 -13.21 -7.83
N PHE A 14 2.85 -13.01 -8.88
CA PHE A 14 4.22 -12.50 -8.87
C PHE A 14 4.24 -11.09 -9.46
N TYR A 15 5.07 -10.20 -8.90
CA TYR A 15 5.20 -8.86 -9.46
C TYR A 15 6.14 -8.86 -10.67
N ARG A 16 5.57 -8.76 -11.88
CA ARG A 16 6.31 -8.64 -13.13
C ARG A 16 6.67 -7.18 -13.40
N VAL A 17 7.93 -6.94 -13.75
CA VAL A 17 8.45 -5.66 -14.20
C VAL A 17 8.60 -5.73 -15.72
N ASP A 18 7.97 -4.81 -16.44
CA ASP A 18 8.12 -4.63 -17.88
C ASP A 18 8.85 -3.30 -18.12
N LYS A 19 10.04 -3.37 -18.73
CA LYS A 19 10.86 -2.18 -19.02
C LYS A 19 10.37 -1.44 -20.27
N ASP A 20 9.59 -2.10 -21.13
CA ASP A 20 9.22 -1.62 -22.47
C ASP A 20 7.76 -1.14 -22.55
N SER A 21 7.10 -0.96 -21.40
CA SER A 21 5.83 -0.22 -21.19
C SER A 21 4.54 -0.77 -21.82
N ASP A 22 4.60 -1.68 -22.78
CA ASP A 22 3.41 -2.14 -23.52
C ASP A 22 2.44 -3.01 -22.69
N LYS A 23 2.92 -3.74 -21.66
CA LYS A 23 2.08 -4.61 -20.81
C LYS A 23 1.83 -4.07 -19.41
N GLY A 24 2.53 -3.00 -19.00
CA GLY A 24 2.49 -2.42 -17.66
C GLY A 24 3.13 -3.30 -16.57
N ASN A 25 3.71 -2.67 -15.55
CA ASN A 25 4.17 -3.35 -14.33
C ASN A 25 2.97 -3.82 -13.50
N GLY A 26 3.04 -5.03 -12.94
CA GLY A 26 1.93 -5.51 -12.12
C GLY A 26 2.01 -6.96 -11.68
N PHE A 27 1.02 -7.36 -10.87
CA PHE A 27 0.87 -8.72 -10.40
C PHE A 27 0.28 -9.63 -11.48
N VAL A 28 0.98 -10.73 -11.77
CA VAL A 28 0.63 -11.74 -12.77
C VAL A 28 0.62 -13.10 -12.10
N GLY A 29 -0.39 -13.93 -12.37
CA GLY A 29 -0.46 -15.28 -11.80
C GLY A 29 0.72 -16.16 -12.25
N ALA A 30 1.14 -17.10 -11.42
CA ALA A 30 2.24 -18.03 -11.71
C ALA A 30 2.08 -18.72 -13.08
N LYS A 31 0.86 -19.10 -13.43
CA LYS A 31 0.50 -19.73 -14.72
C LYS A 31 0.73 -18.84 -15.94
N ASP A 32 0.77 -17.52 -15.75
CA ASP A 32 0.85 -16.53 -16.81
C ASP A 32 2.30 -16.00 -16.99
N LEU A 33 3.23 -16.41 -16.10
CA LEU A 33 4.66 -16.14 -16.23
C LEU A 33 5.26 -16.96 -17.38
N LYS A 34 6.22 -16.36 -18.08
CA LYS A 34 6.95 -17.00 -19.17
C LYS A 34 8.46 -16.88 -18.99
N PRO A 35 9.25 -17.83 -19.51
CA PRO A 35 10.70 -17.65 -19.64
C PRO A 35 11.04 -16.28 -20.26
N GLY A 36 11.92 -15.53 -19.60
CA GLY A 36 12.31 -14.18 -19.98
C GLY A 36 11.58 -13.04 -19.24
N ASP A 37 10.45 -13.30 -18.58
CA ASP A 37 9.76 -12.29 -17.77
C ASP A 37 10.68 -11.80 -16.63
N GLN A 38 10.70 -10.49 -16.38
CA GLN A 38 11.43 -9.92 -15.24
C GLN A 38 10.50 -9.86 -14.03
N ILE A 39 10.93 -10.38 -12.89
CA ILE A 39 10.19 -10.34 -11.63
C ILE A 39 10.94 -9.55 -10.58
N LEU A 40 10.20 -8.84 -9.71
CA LEU A 40 10.81 -8.03 -8.66
C LEU A 40 11.31 -8.90 -7.50
N LEU A 41 12.57 -8.72 -7.14
CA LEU A 41 13.23 -9.36 -6.01
C LEU A 41 13.40 -8.38 -4.83
N LEU A 42 13.97 -8.88 -3.74
CA LEU A 42 14.39 -8.10 -2.58
C LEU A 42 15.34 -6.98 -3.03
N GLU A 43 15.36 -5.87 -2.29
CA GLU A 43 16.21 -4.70 -2.60
C GLU A 43 15.87 -3.96 -3.90
N GLY A 44 14.76 -4.32 -4.57
CA GLY A 44 14.26 -3.63 -5.75
C GLY A 44 14.95 -4.00 -7.06
N ILE A 45 15.77 -5.06 -7.05
CA ILE A 45 16.38 -5.62 -8.26
C ILE A 45 15.40 -6.55 -9.00
N THR A 46 15.71 -6.92 -10.24
CA THR A 46 14.89 -7.84 -11.04
C THR A 46 15.61 -9.15 -11.30
N GLY A 47 14.88 -10.26 -11.17
CA GLY A 47 15.29 -11.58 -11.62
C GLY A 47 14.61 -11.96 -12.93
N THR A 48 15.24 -12.82 -13.74
CA THR A 48 14.64 -13.32 -14.99
C THR A 48 14.09 -14.71 -14.80
N VAL A 49 12.80 -14.94 -15.08
CA VAL A 49 12.22 -16.29 -15.07
C VAL A 49 12.96 -17.14 -16.11
N GLU A 50 13.62 -18.21 -15.68
CA GLU A 50 14.32 -19.11 -16.61
C GLU A 50 13.39 -20.15 -17.20
N GLU A 51 12.61 -20.80 -16.34
CA GLU A 51 11.69 -21.86 -16.72
C GLU A 51 10.39 -21.73 -15.92
N ALA A 52 9.28 -22.13 -16.53
CA ALA A 52 7.97 -22.15 -15.89
C ALA A 52 7.24 -23.43 -16.33
N PHE A 53 6.97 -24.32 -15.37
CA PHE A 53 6.28 -25.58 -15.61
C PHE A 53 4.94 -25.59 -14.88
N LYS A 54 3.92 -26.16 -15.52
CA LYS A 54 2.61 -26.40 -14.90
C LYS A 54 2.49 -27.89 -14.61
N GLU A 55 2.43 -28.24 -13.34
CA GLU A 55 2.14 -29.60 -12.90
C GLU A 55 0.67 -29.75 -12.52
N GLU A 56 0.00 -30.79 -13.05
CA GLU A 56 -1.36 -31.14 -12.66
C GLU A 56 -1.32 -32.33 -11.70
N LEU A 57 -1.62 -32.05 -10.44
CA LEU A 57 -1.61 -33.04 -9.38
C LEU A 57 -2.95 -33.79 -9.36
N THR A 58 -2.91 -35.12 -9.48
CA THR A 58 -4.09 -35.99 -9.40
C THR A 58 -4.63 -36.13 -7.98
N GLU A 59 -3.81 -35.78 -6.97
CA GLU A 59 -4.15 -35.84 -5.55
C GLU A 59 -4.07 -34.44 -4.91
N PRO A 60 -4.94 -34.10 -3.94
CA PRO A 60 -4.90 -32.81 -3.28
C PRO A 60 -3.64 -32.67 -2.42
N VAL A 61 -2.76 -31.73 -2.79
CA VAL A 61 -1.56 -31.37 -2.01
C VAL A 61 -1.89 -30.28 -0.99
N LYS A 62 -1.34 -30.42 0.22
CA LYS A 62 -1.47 -29.42 1.28
C LYS A 62 -0.57 -28.23 0.98
N VAL A 63 -1.18 -27.08 0.71
CA VAL A 63 -0.48 -25.80 0.55
C VAL A 63 -0.59 -24.98 1.84
N TYR A 64 0.47 -24.25 2.17
CA TYR A 64 0.50 -23.35 3.32
C TYR A 64 0.43 -21.91 2.82
N ASN A 65 -0.44 -21.11 3.43
CA ASN A 65 -0.52 -19.67 3.18
C ASN A 65 -0.46 -18.96 4.53
N PHE A 66 0.33 -17.91 4.64
CA PHE A 66 0.36 -17.03 5.81
C PHE A 66 0.10 -15.60 5.36
N GLU A 67 -0.59 -14.83 6.20
CA GLU A 67 -0.96 -13.46 5.88
C GLU A 67 -0.03 -12.47 6.58
N VAL A 68 0.59 -11.60 5.80
CA VAL A 68 1.31 -10.44 6.35
C VAL A 68 0.31 -9.31 6.55
N LYS A 69 0.15 -8.92 7.81
CA LYS A 69 -0.72 -7.81 8.23
C LYS A 69 -0.40 -6.53 7.43
N ASP A 70 -1.44 -5.89 6.90
CA ASP A 70 -1.47 -4.57 6.26
C ASP A 70 -0.91 -4.46 4.82
N TYR A 71 0.05 -5.28 4.39
CA TYR A 71 0.65 -5.17 3.05
C TYR A 71 0.16 -6.19 2.04
N HIS A 72 -0.39 -7.33 2.49
CA HIS A 72 -0.84 -8.45 1.64
C HIS A 72 0.18 -8.86 0.56
N THR A 73 1.45 -8.48 0.70
CA THR A 73 2.58 -8.84 -0.16
C THR A 73 3.73 -9.29 0.71
N TYR A 74 4.45 -10.31 0.28
CA TYR A 74 5.61 -10.84 0.99
C TYR A 74 6.65 -11.35 0.01
N PHE A 75 7.88 -11.52 0.50
CA PHE A 75 8.95 -12.11 -0.27
C PHE A 75 9.02 -13.62 0.02
N VAL A 76 9.16 -14.44 -1.02
CA VAL A 76 9.31 -15.89 -0.92
C VAL A 76 10.63 -16.35 -1.53
N GLY A 77 11.16 -17.47 -1.03
CA GLY A 77 12.42 -18.01 -1.51
C GLY A 77 13.66 -17.32 -0.91
N GLU A 78 14.81 -17.92 -1.14
CA GLU A 78 16.14 -17.44 -0.75
C GLU A 78 16.48 -16.11 -1.43
N GLN A 79 16.08 -15.92 -2.69
CA GLN A 79 16.30 -14.67 -3.43
C GLN A 79 15.26 -13.59 -3.12
N GLY A 80 14.23 -13.92 -2.34
CA GLY A 80 13.19 -12.99 -1.92
C GLY A 80 12.40 -12.43 -3.10
N VAL A 81 11.54 -13.24 -3.71
CA VAL A 81 10.66 -12.85 -4.82
C VAL A 81 9.39 -12.19 -4.30
N LEU A 82 9.01 -11.02 -4.82
CA LEU A 82 7.79 -10.32 -4.38
C LEU A 82 6.53 -11.00 -4.91
N VAL A 83 5.74 -11.53 -4.00
CA VAL A 83 4.44 -12.14 -4.27
C VAL A 83 3.31 -11.45 -3.50
N HIS A 84 2.07 -11.64 -3.94
CA HIS A 84 0.88 -11.11 -3.27
C HIS A 84 -0.02 -12.23 -2.74
N ASN A 85 -0.59 -12.04 -1.56
CA ASN A 85 -1.61 -12.92 -1.01
C ASN A 85 -2.98 -12.58 -1.64
N LEU A 86 -3.20 -12.97 -2.91
CA LEU A 86 -4.54 -12.93 -3.51
C LEU A 86 -5.25 -14.23 -3.18
N CYS A 87 -6.31 -14.15 -2.39
CA CYS A 87 -7.21 -15.28 -2.17
C CYS A 87 -7.91 -15.66 -3.49
N LYS A 88 -8.09 -16.98 -3.72
CA LYS A 88 -8.77 -17.55 -4.89
C LYS A 88 -10.06 -16.77 -5.24
N GLY A 89 -10.16 -16.29 -6.48
CA GLY A 89 -11.37 -15.68 -7.04
C GLY A 89 -11.32 -14.16 -7.27
N GLY A 90 -10.13 -13.53 -7.31
CA GLY A 90 -9.99 -12.10 -7.66
C GLY A 90 -10.62 -11.14 -6.64
N ARG A 91 -11.07 -11.65 -5.49
CA ARG A 91 -11.60 -10.85 -4.41
C ARG A 91 -10.42 -10.33 -3.59
N LYS A 92 -10.24 -9.00 -3.58
CA LYS A 92 -9.40 -8.31 -2.59
C LYS A 92 -9.73 -8.92 -1.24
N VAL A 93 -8.74 -9.47 -0.53
CA VAL A 93 -8.92 -9.88 0.86
C VAL A 93 -9.47 -8.64 1.57
N PRO A 94 -10.71 -8.67 2.10
CA PRO A 94 -11.24 -7.51 2.77
C PRO A 94 -10.29 -7.24 3.93
N ASN A 95 -9.73 -6.03 4.01
CA ASN A 95 -9.13 -5.59 5.25
C ASN A 95 -10.17 -5.87 6.35
N PRO A 96 -9.89 -6.70 7.37
CA PRO A 96 -10.87 -7.04 8.40
C PRO A 96 -11.41 -5.79 9.12
N TYR A 97 -10.68 -4.68 9.02
CA TYR A 97 -11.05 -3.38 9.59
C TYR A 97 -11.57 -2.37 8.56
N GLY A 98 -11.72 -2.78 7.30
CA GLY A 98 -12.31 -1.97 6.22
C GLY A 98 -11.57 -0.66 5.98
N LYS A 99 -12.35 0.40 5.70
CA LYS A 99 -11.84 1.75 5.40
C LYS A 99 -11.11 2.41 6.58
N LYS A 100 -11.57 2.15 7.81
CA LYS A 100 -11.13 2.83 9.04
C LYS A 100 -9.76 2.39 9.58
N GLY A 101 -9.16 1.35 8.98
CA GLY A 101 -7.90 0.80 9.44
C GLY A 101 -8.00 0.03 10.78
N GLY A 102 -6.90 -0.64 11.14
CA GLY A 102 -6.82 -1.47 12.35
C GLY A 102 -6.86 -0.67 13.66
N PRO A 103 -6.94 -1.36 14.82
CA PRO A 103 -7.07 -0.69 16.13
C PRO A 103 -6.01 0.38 16.41
N SER A 104 -4.73 0.14 16.08
CA SER A 104 -3.65 1.11 16.29
C SER A 104 -3.82 2.37 15.45
N HIS A 105 -4.28 2.23 14.20
CA HIS A 105 -4.60 3.37 13.33
C HIS A 105 -5.75 4.19 13.94
N ARG A 106 -6.86 3.52 14.29
CA ARG A 106 -8.05 4.20 14.86
C ARG A 106 -7.74 4.91 16.17
N SER A 107 -6.91 4.32 17.02
CA SER A 107 -6.51 4.95 18.28
C SER A 107 -5.80 6.28 18.06
N VAL A 108 -4.99 6.40 17.00
CA VAL A 108 -4.35 7.67 16.65
C VAL A 108 -5.36 8.64 16.06
N VAL A 109 -6.23 8.21 15.14
CA VAL A 109 -7.30 9.06 14.59
C VAL A 109 -8.21 9.62 15.68
N GLU A 110 -8.63 8.80 16.64
CA GLU A 110 -9.46 9.20 17.78
C GLU A 110 -8.75 10.15 18.74
N SER A 111 -7.41 10.19 18.73
CA SER A 111 -6.61 11.11 19.54
C SER A 111 -6.40 12.48 18.90
N ILE A 112 -6.76 12.63 17.62
CA ILE A 112 -6.62 13.92 16.91
C ILE A 112 -7.60 14.91 17.52
N THR A 113 -7.06 16.00 18.04
CA THR A 113 -7.82 17.10 18.62
C THR A 113 -7.45 18.41 17.93
N PRO A 114 -8.38 19.39 17.86
CA PRO A 114 -8.08 20.66 17.22
C PRO A 114 -6.91 21.38 17.91
N LYS A 115 -5.98 21.94 17.13
CA LYS A 115 -4.81 22.66 17.65
C LYS A 115 -5.17 23.99 18.32
N SER A 116 -6.40 24.50 18.16
CA SER A 116 -6.86 25.72 18.82
C SER A 116 -8.31 25.66 19.28
N ALA A 117 -8.61 26.36 20.38
CA ALA A 117 -9.93 26.38 20.99
C ALA A 117 -11.01 26.95 20.04
N GLY A 118 -11.99 26.12 19.73
CA GLY A 118 -13.12 26.44 18.84
C GLY A 118 -12.90 26.08 17.37
N ASN A 119 -11.78 25.45 17.02
CA ASN A 119 -11.64 24.76 15.75
C ASN A 119 -12.45 23.45 15.77
N LEU A 120 -12.86 22.99 14.59
CA LEU A 120 -13.62 21.76 14.40
C LEU A 120 -12.75 20.72 13.70
N ILE A 121 -12.99 19.45 14.00
CA ILE A 121 -12.35 18.30 13.36
C ILE A 121 -13.44 17.44 12.74
N ASP A 122 -13.37 17.22 11.43
CA ASP A 122 -14.11 16.15 10.77
C ASP A 122 -13.17 15.01 10.41
N THR A 123 -13.65 13.77 10.57
CA THR A 123 -12.87 12.57 10.26
C THR A 123 -13.33 11.92 8.97
N GLU A 124 -12.44 11.16 8.32
CA GLU A 124 -12.75 10.36 7.13
C GLU A 124 -13.30 11.18 5.95
N VAL A 125 -12.75 12.37 5.73
CA VAL A 125 -13.21 13.34 4.73
C VAL A 125 -12.68 12.97 3.35
N LYS A 126 -13.57 12.87 2.36
CA LYS A 126 -13.19 12.60 0.97
C LYS A 126 -12.60 13.86 0.33
N ILE A 127 -11.47 13.71 -0.33
CA ILE A 127 -10.83 14.74 -1.17
C ILE A 127 -10.81 14.21 -2.60
N ASP A 128 -11.28 14.99 -3.56
CA ASP A 128 -11.13 14.65 -4.97
C ASP A 128 -9.67 14.88 -5.36
N THR A 129 -9.02 13.86 -5.91
CA THR A 129 -7.61 13.91 -6.30
C THR A 129 -7.49 13.59 -7.77
N THR A 130 -8.45 14.06 -8.58
CA THR A 130 -8.45 13.89 -10.04
C THR A 130 -7.12 14.36 -10.63
N GLY A 131 -6.45 13.47 -11.37
CA GLY A 131 -5.08 13.68 -11.89
C GLY A 131 -3.98 13.00 -11.08
N GLY A 132 -4.26 12.56 -9.85
CA GLY A 132 -3.36 11.75 -9.03
C GLY A 132 -3.40 10.25 -9.33
N TYR A 133 -2.64 9.46 -8.55
CA TYR A 133 -2.61 8.00 -8.66
C TYR A 133 -3.98 7.35 -8.37
N LYS A 134 -4.78 7.98 -7.51
CA LYS A 134 -6.21 7.69 -7.38
C LYS A 134 -7.02 8.93 -7.71
N THR A 135 -8.25 8.70 -8.18
CA THR A 135 -9.22 9.78 -8.44
C THR A 135 -9.84 10.38 -7.18
N TYR A 136 -9.62 9.76 -6.02
CA TYR A 136 -9.93 10.35 -4.73
C TYR A 136 -9.07 9.75 -3.63
N ARG A 137 -8.91 10.51 -2.55
CA ARG A 137 -8.34 10.07 -1.28
C ARG A 137 -9.29 10.40 -0.14
N TYR A 138 -9.03 9.80 1.01
CA TYR A 138 -9.68 10.16 2.26
C TYR A 138 -8.61 10.71 3.19
N ALA A 139 -8.86 11.89 3.74
CA ALA A 139 -8.13 12.40 4.89
C ALA A 139 -8.69 11.75 6.16
N ASP A 140 -7.81 11.29 7.04
CA ASP A 140 -8.24 10.71 8.30
C ASP A 140 -8.91 11.75 9.19
N ALA A 141 -8.38 12.98 9.18
CA ALA A 141 -9.04 14.14 9.74
C ALA A 141 -8.72 15.44 8.98
N ILE A 142 -9.64 16.39 9.02
CA ILE A 142 -9.46 17.76 8.55
C ILE A 142 -9.86 18.71 9.66
N GLU A 143 -9.01 19.70 9.93
CA GLU A 143 -9.30 20.77 10.88
C GLU A 143 -9.79 22.03 10.17
N TYR A 144 -10.86 22.60 10.72
CA TYR A 144 -11.46 23.83 10.28
C TYR A 144 -11.34 24.89 11.36
N ASN A 145 -11.04 26.12 10.95
CA ASN A 145 -11.15 27.26 11.84
C ASN A 145 -12.63 27.60 12.14
N LYS A 146 -12.88 28.57 13.02
CA LYS A 146 -14.22 29.06 13.38
C LYS A 146 -15.06 29.58 12.21
N GLU A 147 -14.43 29.90 11.09
CA GLU A 147 -15.07 30.40 9.87
C GLU A 147 -15.39 29.27 8.87
N GLY A 148 -15.06 28.02 9.20
CA GLY A 148 -15.24 26.87 8.32
C GLY A 148 -14.16 26.72 7.24
N LYS A 149 -13.04 27.45 7.35
CA LYS A 149 -11.90 27.30 6.44
C LYS A 149 -11.01 26.16 6.92
N VAL A 150 -10.66 25.25 6.02
CA VAL A 150 -9.64 24.22 6.24
C VAL A 150 -8.31 24.88 6.62
N ILE A 151 -7.68 24.42 7.70
CA ILE A 151 -6.39 24.92 8.18
C ILE A 151 -5.33 23.84 8.35
N ALA A 152 -5.73 22.56 8.41
CA ALA A 152 -4.81 21.43 8.50
C ALA A 152 -5.49 20.16 7.99
N ILE A 153 -4.69 19.27 7.42
CA ILE A 153 -5.09 17.91 7.05
C ILE A 153 -4.25 16.93 7.86
N TYR A 154 -4.85 15.85 8.35
CA TYR A 154 -4.17 14.81 9.10
C TYR A 154 -4.26 13.48 8.36
N GLN A 155 -3.13 12.78 8.30
CA GLN A 155 -3.00 11.43 7.76
C GLN A 155 -2.33 10.54 8.79
N VAL A 156 -2.87 9.35 9.03
CA VAL A 156 -2.37 8.40 10.02
C VAL A 156 -1.83 7.19 9.27
N GLY A 157 -0.59 6.79 9.57
CA GLY A 157 0.03 5.74 8.79
C GLY A 157 1.24 5.11 9.42
N LYS A 158 1.97 4.35 8.61
CA LYS A 158 3.21 3.71 9.02
C LYS A 158 4.43 4.41 8.45
N VAL A 159 5.53 4.27 9.18
CA VAL A 159 6.87 4.60 8.71
C VAL A 159 7.77 3.37 8.70
N ASN A 160 8.78 3.42 7.86
CA ASN A 160 9.89 2.48 7.84
C ASN A 160 10.77 2.65 9.10
N LYS A 161 11.66 1.68 9.36
CA LYS A 161 12.59 1.74 10.50
C LYS A 161 13.49 2.99 10.49
N ASN A 162 13.75 3.55 9.31
CA ASN A 162 14.53 4.78 9.14
C ASN A 162 13.69 6.06 9.29
N GLY A 163 12.42 5.95 9.70
CA GLY A 163 11.51 7.08 9.91
C GLY A 163 10.84 7.64 8.64
N THR A 164 11.15 7.10 7.46
CA THR A 164 10.50 7.53 6.21
C THR A 164 9.07 7.00 6.10
N VAL A 165 8.15 7.84 5.60
CA VAL A 165 6.77 7.44 5.31
C VAL A 165 6.76 6.34 4.25
N ILE A 166 5.94 5.30 4.44
CA ILE A 166 5.87 4.20 3.49
C ILE A 166 5.31 4.69 2.14
N PRO A 167 5.68 4.07 1.01
CA PRO A 167 5.31 4.56 -0.32
C PRO A 167 3.80 4.69 -0.54
N ARG A 168 2.99 3.82 0.07
CA ARG A 168 1.52 3.88 -0.03
C ARG A 168 0.95 5.16 0.59
N GLU A 169 1.44 5.55 1.76
CA GLU A 169 0.97 6.75 2.45
C GLU A 169 1.57 8.01 1.82
N SER A 170 2.85 7.98 1.43
CA SER A 170 3.48 9.10 0.69
C SER A 170 2.70 9.45 -0.57
N ARG A 171 2.33 8.46 -1.39
CA ARG A 171 1.50 8.69 -2.59
C ARG A 171 0.10 9.21 -2.26
N ALA A 172 -0.47 8.86 -1.11
CA ALA A 172 -1.76 9.40 -0.70
C ALA A 172 -1.65 10.88 -0.32
N ILE A 173 -0.56 11.25 0.36
CA ILE A 173 -0.24 12.64 0.70
C ILE A 173 0.04 13.44 -0.58
N GLU A 174 0.85 12.93 -1.50
CA GLU A 174 1.13 13.55 -2.80
C GLU A 174 -0.15 13.76 -3.62
N ASP A 175 -1.03 12.76 -3.71
CA ASP A 175 -2.32 12.89 -4.38
C ASP A 175 -3.19 13.99 -3.74
N ILE A 176 -3.18 14.13 -2.41
CA ILE A 176 -3.92 15.18 -1.72
C ILE A 176 -3.27 16.54 -2.01
N MET A 177 -1.97 16.68 -1.79
CA MET A 177 -1.23 17.93 -1.95
C MET A 177 -1.29 18.47 -3.40
N SER A 178 -1.38 17.59 -4.39
CA SER A 178 -1.52 17.96 -5.80
C SER A 178 -2.97 18.20 -6.25
N SER A 179 -3.96 17.98 -5.39
CA SER A 179 -5.37 18.15 -5.75
C SER A 179 -5.80 19.62 -5.81
N ASP A 180 -6.78 19.92 -6.66
CA ASP A 180 -7.41 21.25 -6.70
C ASP A 180 -8.12 21.62 -5.39
N ASP A 181 -8.60 20.62 -4.65
CA ASP A 181 -9.24 20.79 -3.34
C ASP A 181 -8.23 21.12 -2.23
N TYR A 182 -6.93 20.92 -2.48
CA TYR A 182 -5.88 21.21 -1.52
C TYR A 182 -5.60 22.71 -1.44
N ARG A 183 -5.86 23.26 -0.25
CA ARG A 183 -5.82 24.71 -0.01
C ARG A 183 -4.46 25.22 0.47
N GLY A 184 -3.37 24.52 0.17
CA GLY A 184 -2.02 24.91 0.62
C GLY A 184 -1.83 24.82 2.14
N VAL A 185 -2.60 23.99 2.83
CA VAL A 185 -2.56 23.82 4.28
C VAL A 185 -1.59 22.71 4.67
N PRO A 186 -0.94 22.76 5.84
CA PRO A 186 -0.04 21.68 6.26
C PRO A 186 -0.77 20.33 6.34
N VAL A 187 -0.09 19.28 5.86
CA VAL A 187 -0.50 17.89 6.06
C VAL A 187 0.35 17.29 7.20
N TYR A 188 -0.29 16.99 8.32
CA TYR A 188 0.33 16.33 9.47
C TYR A 188 0.21 14.82 9.32
N PHE A 189 1.34 14.14 9.16
CA PHE A 189 1.40 12.68 9.15
C PHE A 189 1.74 12.14 10.55
N LEU A 190 0.86 11.31 11.09
CA LEU A 190 0.95 10.74 12.43
C LEU A 190 1.30 9.24 12.35
N PRO A 191 2.56 8.86 12.62
CA PRO A 191 2.95 7.45 12.62
C PRO A 191 2.36 6.71 13.83
N TYR A 192 1.73 5.56 13.62
CA TYR A 192 1.23 4.71 14.72
C TYR A 192 2.13 3.52 15.06
N ASN A 193 3.21 3.33 14.31
CA ASN A 193 4.17 2.23 14.49
C ASN A 193 5.58 2.71 14.87
N SER A 194 5.72 3.97 15.28
CA SER A 194 6.99 4.60 15.63
C SER A 194 6.78 5.83 16.52
N ASP A 195 7.78 6.17 17.33
CA ASP A 195 7.75 7.30 18.27
C ASP A 195 8.32 8.61 17.70
N ILE A 196 8.55 8.68 16.38
CA ILE A 196 9.25 9.80 15.72
C ILE A 196 8.45 11.13 15.67
N GLY A 197 7.31 11.22 16.35
CA GLY A 197 6.45 12.40 16.34
C GLY A 197 5.74 12.64 15.01
N GLU A 198 5.01 13.76 14.93
CA GLU A 198 4.32 14.17 13.70
C GLU A 198 5.33 14.59 12.62
N ILE A 199 5.13 14.13 11.38
CA ILE A 199 5.87 14.58 10.21
C ILE A 199 4.99 15.59 9.47
N ILE A 200 5.52 16.76 9.18
CA ILE A 200 4.78 17.85 8.55
C ILE A 200 5.18 17.91 7.08
N PHE A 201 4.19 17.92 6.19
CA PHE A 201 4.36 18.20 4.77
C PHE A 201 3.74 19.56 4.47
N ASP A 202 4.57 20.48 3.98
CA ASP A 202 4.22 21.80 3.51
C ASP A 202 4.71 22.03 2.06
N TYR A 203 4.25 23.12 1.43
CA TYR A 203 4.75 23.62 0.13
C TYR A 203 5.60 24.86 0.34
#